data_AF-A0AA44MPQ1-F1
#
_entry.id   AF-A0AA44MPQ1-F1
#
_cell.length_a   1.000
_cell.length_b   1.000
_cell.length_c   1.000
_cell.angle_alpha   90.00
_cell.angle_beta   90.00
_cell.angle_gamma   90.00
#
_symmetry.space_group_name_H-M   'P 1'
#
loop_
_entity.id
_entity.type
_entity.pdbx_description
1 polymer ?
#
loop_
_entity_poly.entity_id
_entity_poly.type
_entity_poly.pdbx_seq_one_letter_code
_entity_poly.pdbx_strand_id
1 'polypeptide(L)' 'MAVGVSPGELRELTDEELAERLRESKEELFNLRFQMATGQLNNNRRLRTV' A
#
# COMPACT_ATOMS: atom_id res chain seq x y z
N MET A 1 -2.38 7.48 -2.40
CA MET A 1 -1.07 8.08 -2.03
C MET A 1 -0.37 7.11 -1.09
N ALA A 2 0.26 6.06 -1.60
CA ALA A 2 1.16 5.22 -0.81
C ALA A 2 2.60 5.65 -1.13
N VAL A 3 3.00 6.77 -0.53
CA VAL A 3 4.38 7.25 -0.51
C VAL A 3 4.90 6.98 0.90
N GLY A 4 6.10 6.42 0.98
CA GLY A 4 6.68 5.82 2.20
C GLY A 4 6.38 6.59 3.48
N VAL A 5 5.52 5.99 4.30
CA VAL A 5 5.31 6.44 5.67
C VAL A 5 6.58 6.08 6.45
N SER A 6 7.20 7.08 7.06
CA SER A 6 8.37 6.85 7.88
C SER A 6 7.99 6.05 9.13
N PRO A 7 8.92 5.25 9.69
CA PRO A 7 8.66 4.55 10.95
C PRO A 7 8.28 5.47 12.11
N GLY A 8 8.67 6.75 12.05
CA GLY A 8 8.26 7.77 13.04
C GLY A 8 6.78 8.08 12.92
N GLU A 9 6.31 8.42 11.72
CA GLU A 9 4.91 8.74 11.47
C GLU A 9 3.96 7.57 11.77
N LEU A 10 4.39 6.32 11.57
CA LEU A 10 3.59 5.15 11.95
C LEU A 10 3.42 4.99 13.47
N ARG A 11 4.40 5.42 14.26
CA ARG A 11 4.37 5.29 15.73
C ARG A 11 3.50 6.36 16.38
N GLU A 12 3.19 7.43 15.66
CA GLU A 12 2.34 8.52 16.12
C GLU A 12 0.85 8.24 15.88
N LEU A 13 0.53 7.21 15.11
CA LEU A 13 -0.85 6.81 14.82
C LEU A 13 -1.47 6.01 15.95
N THR A 14 -2.79 6.14 16.06
CA THR A 14 -3.63 5.27 16.87
C THR A 14 -3.79 3.89 16.24
N ASP A 15 -4.22 2.90 17.04
CA ASP A 15 -4.48 1.54 16.55
C ASP A 15 -5.54 1.50 15.45
N GLU A 16 -6.56 2.37 15.54
CA GLU A 16 -7.62 2.49 14.53
C GLU A 16 -7.09 3.03 13.19
N GLU A 17 -6.25 4.07 13.24
CA GLU A 17 -5.60 4.63 12.04
C GLU A 17 -4.61 3.65 11.40
N LEU A 18 -3.88 2.88 12.22
CA LEU A 18 -3.01 1.81 11.74
C LEU A 18 -3.81 0.71 11.05
N ALA A 19 -4.94 0.31 11.63
CA ALA A 19 -5.82 -0.69 11.04
C ALA A 19 -6.44 -0.21 9.71
N GLU A 20 -6.83 1.06 9.63
CA GLU A 20 -7.35 1.67 8.40
C GLU A 20 -6.29 1.67 7.30
N ARG A 21 -5.10 2.22 7.58
CA ARG A 21 -3.99 2.25 6.61
C ARG A 21 -3.58 0.85 6.14
N LEU A 22 -3.64 -0.14 7.02
CA LEU A 22 -3.38 -1.54 6.65
C LEU A 22 -4.43 -2.07 5.67
N ARG A 23 -5.71 -1.73 5.83
CA ARG A 23 -6.76 -2.11 4.87
C ARG A 23 -6.54 -1.43 3.52
N GLU A 24 -6.32 -0.12 3.51
CA GLU A 24 -6.05 0.65 2.29
C GLU A 24 -4.85 0.07 1.51
N SER A 25 -3.75 -0.24 2.21
CA SER A 25 -2.54 -0.80 1.59
C SER A 25 -2.79 -2.20 1.00
N LYS A 26 -3.61 -3.03 1.66
CA LYS A 26 -4.00 -4.35 1.15
C LYS A 26 -4.87 -4.24 -0.10
N GLU A 27 -5.80 -3.30 -0.14
CA GLU A 27 -6.63 -3.04 -1.32
C GLU A 27 -5.79 -2.54 -2.50
N GLU A 28 -4.86 -1.62 -2.26
CA GLU A 28 -3.93 -1.16 -3.30
C GLU A 28 -3.07 -2.33 -3.81
N LEU A 29 -2.52 -3.16 -2.93
CA LEU A 29 -1.74 -4.34 -3.32
C LEU A 29 -2.58 -5.35 -4.12
N PHE A 30 -3.84 -5.58 -3.76
CA PHE A 30 -4.74 -6.44 -4.51
C PHE A 30 -4.94 -5.91 -5.94
N ASN A 31 -5.23 -4.62 -6.07
CA ASN A 31 -5.41 -3.98 -7.37
C ASN A 31 -4.14 -4.03 -8.23
N LEU A 32 -2.97 -3.84 -7.63
CA LEU A 32 -1.69 -3.95 -8.34
C LEU A 32 -1.41 -5.39 -8.79
N ARG A 33 -1.73 -6.40 -7.96
CA ARG A 33 -1.61 -7.82 -8.35
C ARG A 33 -2.57 -8.17 -9.47
N PHE A 34 -3.78 -7.62 -9.46
CA PHE A 34 -4.75 -7.79 -10.53
C PHE A 34 -4.23 -7.19 -11.84
N GLN A 35 -3.74 -5.95 -11.81
CA GLN A 35 -3.12 -5.29 -12.97
C GLN A 35 -1.89 -6.04 -13.48
N MET A 36 -1.10 -6.65 -12.59
CA MET A 36 0.05 -7.47 -12.97
C MET A 36 -0.41 -8.73 -13.72
N ALA A 37 -1.43 -9.42 -13.20
CA ALA A 37 -1.97 -10.63 -13.81
C ALA A 37 -2.62 -10.36 -15.18
N THR A 38 -3.24 -9.18 -15.37
CA THR A 38 -3.81 -8.76 -16.66
C THR A 38 -2.78 -8.15 -17.62
N GLY A 39 -1.51 -7.99 -17.19
CA GLY A 39 -0.45 -7.38 -18.00
C GLY A 39 -0.59 -5.86 -18.18
N GLN A 40 -1.45 -5.20 -17.42
CA GLN A 40 -1.71 -3.76 -17.49
C GLN A 40 -0.90 -2.94 -16.47
N LEU A 41 -0.04 -3.61 -15.69
CA LEU A 41 0.79 -2.94 -14.68
C LEU A 41 1.95 -2.17 -15.32
N ASN A 42 1.82 -0.85 -15.33
CA ASN A 42 2.84 0.05 -15.89
C ASN A 42 4.10 0.20 -15.01
N ASN A 43 3.99 -0.01 -13.70
CA ASN A 43 5.12 0.19 -12.77
C ASN A 43 5.24 -0.93 -11.72
N ASN A 44 6.09 -1.92 -12.02
CA ASN A 44 6.37 -3.05 -11.15
C ASN A 44 7.05 -2.67 -9.82
N ARG A 45 7.72 -1.51 -9.72
CA ARG A 45 8.35 -1.09 -8.46
C ARG A 45 7.30 -0.83 -7.37
N ARG A 46 6.09 -0.44 -7.79
CA ARG A 46 4.99 -0.12 -6.89
C ARG A 46 4.55 -1.33 -6.05
N LEU A 47 4.66 -2.54 -6.58
CA LEU A 47 4.37 -3.78 -5.82
C LEU A 47 5.27 -4.00 -4.59
N ARG A 48 6.47 -3.42 -4.56
CA ARG A 48 7.40 -3.55 -3.42
C ARG A 48 7.28 -2.42 -2.40
N THR A 49 6.62 -1.33 -2.75
CA THR A 49 6.51 -0.13 -1.91
C THR A 49 5.22 -0.12 -1.09
N VAL A 50 4.22 -0.88 -1.54
CA VAL A 50 2.92 -1.07 -0.86
C VAL A 50 2.97 -2.25 0.09
#